data_AF-A0A0S8BNG9-F1
#
_entry.id   AF-A0A0S8BNG9-F1
#
_cell.length_a   1.000
_cell.length_b   1.000
_cell.length_c   1.000
_cell.angle_alpha   90.00
_cell.angle_beta   90.00
_cell.angle_gamma   90.00
#
_symmetry.space_group_name_H-M   'P 1'
#
loop_
_entity.id
_entity.type
_entity.pdbx_description
1 polymer ?
#
loop_
_entity_poly.entity_id
_entity_poly.type
_entity_poly.pdbx_seq_one_letter_code
_entity_poly.pdbx_strand_id
1 'polypeptide(L)'
;MQKEIVKYFQSLSYEEILAQRPGKWGDYELLEPLQYFDEEDIPNMSAAVSELILRSPEHGEMVDYGELYWGLMEYERRSKNYPAALRWAHAGLAYVEQHYPGLNRANWYRDIAEIYLQAGALDDGLAIMARCLEAEPDDTWTYNSLGIFLPDAGLSDLAVEMLDRALERIAEEDPEKIQEQLETLQVEARERAAGEKNRLAEVKPDVLERLRAAMQLSSGPPEGMNAYLPPVDGLFFLDEDGDETLYGQIMAQGKVLAPDLIRLAFDEALRETPALGHAVALLRRLKAEMAIELAELAPWLARAHGDWQRELLTQRAGKIGGYTTDELVAIAADTDYHLLSRTEMVAALRERAQKCPEQRERIVQEMRTLLTRPEAYEADEEAFIGFLIIDIEDMGAKELYP
;
A
#
# COMPACT_ATOMS: atom_id res chain seq x y z
N MET A 1 22.77 10.72 -26.05
CA MET A 1 23.03 11.98 -25.30
C MET A 1 22.16 11.91 -24.06
N GLN A 2 22.76 11.83 -22.87
CA GLN A 2 22.03 11.66 -21.62
C GLN A 2 21.19 12.92 -21.30
N LYS A 3 19.94 12.74 -20.84
CA LYS A 3 19.04 13.84 -20.47
C LYS A 3 19.61 14.64 -19.30
N GLU A 4 19.31 15.95 -19.25
CA GLU A 4 19.83 16.86 -18.21
C GLU A 4 19.40 16.44 -16.79
N ILE A 5 18.18 15.93 -16.61
CA ILE A 5 17.70 15.46 -15.31
C ILE A 5 18.57 14.31 -14.77
N VAL A 6 18.96 13.36 -15.62
CA VAL A 6 19.81 12.23 -15.20
C VAL A 6 21.18 12.74 -14.75
N LYS A 7 21.78 13.69 -15.50
CA LYS A 7 23.06 14.31 -15.10
C LYS A 7 22.98 15.04 -13.76
N TYR A 8 21.85 15.70 -13.51
CA TYR A 8 21.61 16.36 -12.23
C TYR A 8 21.60 15.35 -11.08
N PHE A 9 20.79 14.29 -11.18
CA PHE A 9 20.71 13.26 -10.13
C PHE A 9 22.00 12.45 -9.96
N GLN A 10 22.75 12.21 -11.04
CA GLN A 10 24.09 11.61 -10.97
C GLN A 10 25.09 12.44 -10.15
N SER A 11 24.89 13.75 -10.07
CA SER A 11 25.79 14.65 -9.33
C SER A 11 25.49 14.70 -7.83
N LEU A 12 24.36 14.13 -7.40
CA LEU A 12 23.90 14.15 -6.01
C LEU A 12 24.36 12.91 -5.25
N SER A 13 24.58 13.06 -3.94
CA SER A 13 24.68 11.94 -3.00
C SER A 13 23.29 11.35 -2.68
N TYR A 14 23.27 10.19 -2.02
CA TYR A 14 22.06 9.55 -1.53
C TYR A 14 21.26 10.49 -0.61
N GLU A 15 21.94 11.14 0.32
CA GLU A 15 21.35 12.09 1.26
C GLU A 15 20.84 13.35 0.55
N GLU A 16 21.53 13.79 -0.50
CA GLU A 16 21.12 14.95 -1.30
C GLU A 16 19.88 14.65 -2.17
N ILE A 17 19.71 13.40 -2.63
CA ILE A 17 18.48 12.94 -3.30
C ILE A 17 17.33 12.91 -2.30
N LEU A 18 17.51 12.30 -1.12
CA LEU A 18 16.46 12.24 -0.09
C LEU A 18 16.09 13.63 0.46
N ALA A 19 17.01 14.58 0.43
CA ALA A 19 16.77 15.96 0.83
C ALA A 19 16.08 16.80 -0.25
N GLN A 20 15.90 16.27 -1.47
CA GLN A 20 15.09 16.96 -2.48
C GLN A 20 13.65 17.09 -1.97
N ARG A 21 13.04 18.22 -2.29
CA ARG A 21 11.63 18.46 -1.99
C ARG A 21 10.76 17.53 -2.86
N PRO A 22 9.89 16.69 -2.27
CA PRO A 22 8.94 15.89 -3.05
C PRO A 22 8.00 16.77 -3.86
N GLY A 23 7.73 16.38 -5.12
CA GLY A 23 6.91 17.15 -6.06
C GLY A 23 7.61 18.36 -6.70
N LYS A 24 8.89 18.62 -6.41
CA LYS A 24 9.70 19.62 -7.15
C LYS A 24 9.93 19.20 -8.61
N TRP A 25 9.99 17.90 -8.84
CA TRP A 25 10.13 17.27 -10.15
C TRP A 25 8.84 16.50 -10.43
N GLY A 26 8.45 16.37 -11.70
CA GLY A 26 7.32 15.50 -12.05
C GLY A 26 7.67 14.03 -11.78
N ASP A 27 6.71 13.24 -11.28
CA ASP A 27 6.97 11.85 -10.91
C ASP A 27 7.42 11.04 -12.13
N TYR A 28 6.81 11.31 -13.29
CA TYR A 28 7.19 10.70 -14.57
C TYR A 28 8.62 11.06 -15.02
N GLU A 29 9.09 12.30 -14.75
CA GLU A 29 10.44 12.71 -15.12
C GLU A 29 11.50 12.00 -14.27
N LEU A 30 11.17 11.72 -13.00
CA LEU A 30 12.02 10.98 -12.08
C LEU A 30 12.19 9.50 -12.44
N LEU A 31 11.38 8.95 -13.34
CA LEU A 31 11.60 7.61 -13.89
C LEU A 31 12.89 7.52 -14.71
N GLU A 32 13.36 8.63 -15.29
CA GLU A 32 14.60 8.64 -16.08
C GLU A 32 15.86 8.43 -15.23
N PRO A 33 16.11 9.19 -14.13
CA PRO A 33 17.22 8.88 -13.24
C PRO A 33 17.03 7.53 -12.51
N LEU A 34 15.79 7.13 -12.19
CA LEU A 34 15.50 5.82 -11.60
C LEU A 34 15.98 4.69 -12.53
N GLN A 35 15.52 4.68 -13.78
CA GLN A 35 15.93 3.69 -14.79
C GLN A 35 17.45 3.67 -14.97
N TYR A 36 18.09 4.84 -14.99
CA TYR A 36 19.54 4.92 -15.08
C TYR A 36 20.24 4.22 -13.90
N PHE A 37 19.80 4.47 -12.66
CA PHE A 37 20.39 3.82 -11.48
C PHE A 37 20.12 2.31 -11.44
N ASP A 38 18.97 1.86 -11.94
CA ASP A 38 18.68 0.43 -12.09
C ASP A 38 19.58 -0.23 -13.14
N GLU A 39 19.77 0.39 -14.30
CA GLU A 39 20.64 -0.12 -15.38
C GLU A 39 22.12 -0.20 -14.96
N GLU A 40 22.57 0.72 -14.10
CA GLU A 40 23.94 0.77 -13.58
C GLU A 40 24.12 -0.04 -12.28
N ASP A 41 23.09 -0.75 -11.81
CA ASP A 41 23.10 -1.54 -10.57
C ASP A 41 23.52 -0.72 -9.33
N ILE A 42 22.90 0.46 -9.16
CA ILE A 42 23.11 1.38 -8.03
C ILE A 42 21.83 1.44 -7.16
N PRO A 43 21.48 0.34 -6.46
CA PRO A 43 20.15 0.15 -5.89
C PRO A 43 19.80 1.14 -4.77
N ASN A 44 20.79 1.67 -4.04
CA ASN A 44 20.53 2.67 -3.00
C ASN A 44 20.10 4.02 -3.60
N MET A 45 20.63 4.40 -4.76
CA MET A 45 20.22 5.64 -5.45
C MET A 45 18.87 5.47 -6.11
N SER A 46 18.62 4.30 -6.72
CA SER A 46 17.29 3.90 -7.22
C SER A 46 16.24 4.02 -6.11
N ALA A 47 16.49 3.41 -4.94
CA ALA A 47 15.61 3.51 -3.78
C ALA A 47 15.37 4.97 -3.33
N ALA A 48 16.42 5.81 -3.28
CA ALA A 48 16.25 7.22 -2.91
C ALA A 48 15.35 8.00 -3.89
N VAL A 49 15.45 7.73 -5.19
CA VAL A 49 14.58 8.33 -6.20
C VAL A 49 13.14 7.81 -6.07
N SER A 50 12.95 6.51 -5.84
CA SER A 50 11.61 5.93 -5.60
C SER A 50 10.95 6.55 -4.37
N GLU A 51 11.69 6.76 -3.26
CA GLU A 51 11.16 7.45 -2.07
C GLU A 51 10.72 8.88 -2.38
N LEU A 52 11.49 9.61 -3.19
CA LEU A 52 11.17 10.97 -3.61
C LEU A 52 9.86 11.02 -4.41
N ILE A 53 9.67 10.07 -5.34
CA ILE A 53 8.44 9.89 -6.12
C ILE A 53 7.26 9.57 -5.20
N LEU A 54 7.40 8.59 -4.30
CA LEU A 54 6.29 8.15 -3.44
C LEU A 54 5.84 9.20 -2.43
N ARG A 55 6.73 10.11 -2.03
CA ARG A 55 6.42 11.24 -1.12
C ARG A 55 5.90 12.48 -1.85
N SER A 56 5.91 12.50 -3.18
CA SER A 56 5.33 13.58 -3.98
C SER A 56 3.80 13.61 -3.82
N PRO A 57 3.14 14.79 -3.90
CA PRO A 57 1.68 14.85 -3.88
C PRO A 57 1.00 14.36 -5.15
N GLU A 58 1.73 14.28 -6.27
CA GLU A 58 1.21 13.88 -7.59
C GLU A 58 0.65 12.45 -7.58
N HIS A 59 -0.33 12.13 -8.43
CA HIS A 59 -0.66 10.74 -8.78
C HIS A 59 -0.91 10.69 -10.28
N GLY A 60 0.14 10.33 -11.01
CA GLY A 60 0.14 10.28 -12.47
C GLY A 60 -0.16 8.88 -13.00
N GLU A 61 -1.03 8.78 -14.00
CA GLU A 61 -1.40 7.52 -14.66
C GLU A 61 -0.23 6.80 -15.35
N MET A 62 0.84 7.54 -15.66
CA MET A 62 2.01 7.01 -16.38
C MET A 62 3.06 6.40 -15.45
N VAL A 63 2.82 6.42 -14.14
CA VAL A 63 3.76 5.91 -13.12
C VAL A 63 3.13 4.70 -12.44
N ASP A 64 3.82 3.55 -12.49
CA ASP A 64 3.44 2.39 -11.72
C ASP A 64 3.94 2.52 -10.28
N TYR A 65 3.17 3.21 -9.44
CA TYR A 65 3.51 3.37 -8.03
C TYR A 65 3.49 2.06 -7.24
N GLY A 66 2.73 1.05 -7.71
CA GLY A 66 2.71 -0.27 -7.07
C GLY A 66 4.08 -0.94 -7.15
N GLU A 67 4.69 -0.90 -8.33
CA GLU A 67 6.06 -1.37 -8.56
C GLU A 67 7.09 -0.58 -7.75
N LEU A 68 6.91 0.73 -7.58
CA LEU A 68 7.81 1.53 -6.73
C LEU A 68 7.74 1.13 -5.25
N TYR A 69 6.54 0.90 -4.71
CA TYR A 69 6.39 0.38 -3.34
C TYR A 69 7.02 -1.00 -3.19
N TRP A 70 6.80 -1.89 -4.17
CA TRP A 70 7.35 -3.24 -4.16
C TRP A 70 8.89 -3.21 -4.26
N GLY A 71 9.45 -2.39 -5.15
CA GLY A 71 10.90 -2.23 -5.30
C GLY A 71 11.59 -1.74 -4.02
N LEU A 72 10.99 -0.78 -3.30
CA LEU A 72 11.52 -0.33 -2.01
C LEU A 72 11.39 -1.37 -0.90
N MET A 73 10.27 -2.08 -0.85
CA MET A 73 10.05 -3.20 0.06
C MET A 73 11.13 -4.27 -0.14
N GLU A 74 11.38 -4.66 -1.39
CA GLU A 74 12.38 -5.67 -1.75
C GLU A 74 13.81 -5.20 -1.48
N TYR A 75 14.12 -3.92 -1.77
CA TYR A 75 15.41 -3.32 -1.45
C TYR A 75 15.71 -3.41 0.06
N GLU A 76 14.78 -2.95 0.90
CA GLU A 76 14.95 -2.97 2.36
C GLU A 76 15.00 -4.41 2.90
N ARG A 77 14.20 -5.32 2.34
CA ARG A 77 14.21 -6.74 2.71
C ARG A 77 15.55 -7.40 2.39
N ARG A 78 16.12 -7.16 1.21
CA ARG A 78 17.47 -7.63 0.82
C ARG A 78 18.56 -7.03 1.70
N SER A 79 18.40 -5.78 2.12
CA SER A 79 19.25 -5.13 3.12
C SER A 79 19.02 -5.61 4.56
N LYS A 80 18.08 -6.55 4.78
CA LYS A 80 17.67 -7.08 6.09
C LYS A 80 17.13 -6.02 7.04
N ASN A 81 16.66 -4.91 6.50
CA ASN A 81 15.97 -3.86 7.24
C ASN A 81 14.46 -4.16 7.27
N TYR A 82 14.11 -5.25 7.95
CA TYR A 82 12.74 -5.77 7.95
C TYR A 82 11.67 -4.77 8.43
N PRO A 83 11.91 -3.90 9.43
CA PRO A 83 10.93 -2.86 9.79
C PRO A 83 10.65 -1.87 8.66
N ALA A 84 11.67 -1.50 7.88
CA ALA A 84 11.51 -0.63 6.73
C ALA A 84 10.86 -1.36 5.54
N ALA A 85 11.16 -2.65 5.35
CA ALA A 85 10.47 -3.46 4.36
C ALA A 85 8.96 -3.55 4.68
N LEU A 86 8.59 -3.81 5.94
CA LEU A 86 7.19 -3.79 6.39
C LEU A 86 6.54 -2.42 6.24
N ARG A 87 7.29 -1.33 6.48
CA ARG A 87 6.84 0.04 6.21
C ARG A 87 6.36 0.21 4.78
N TRP A 88 7.18 -0.19 3.82
CA TRP A 88 6.84 -0.08 2.40
C TRP A 88 5.78 -1.09 1.97
N ALA A 89 5.76 -2.29 2.55
CA ALA A 89 4.75 -3.31 2.26
C ALA A 89 3.33 -2.89 2.71
N HIS A 90 3.19 -2.36 3.93
CA HIS A 90 1.91 -1.82 4.40
C HIS A 90 1.48 -0.58 3.64
N ALA A 91 2.43 0.28 3.25
CA ALA A 91 2.17 1.44 2.42
C ALA A 91 1.69 1.05 1.01
N GLY A 92 2.35 0.08 0.37
CA GLY A 92 1.97 -0.47 -0.92
C GLY A 92 0.59 -1.12 -0.87
N LEU A 93 0.29 -1.89 0.18
CA LEU A 93 -1.06 -2.42 0.41
C LEU A 93 -2.11 -1.29 0.52
N ALA A 94 -1.86 -0.27 1.35
CA ALA A 94 -2.79 0.85 1.49
C ALA A 94 -2.99 1.61 0.17
N TYR A 95 -1.92 1.78 -0.61
CA TYR A 95 -1.96 2.39 -1.92
C TYR A 95 -2.84 1.59 -2.90
N VAL A 96 -2.65 0.26 -3.00
CA VAL A 96 -3.47 -0.55 -3.92
C VAL A 96 -4.92 -0.63 -3.45
N GLU A 97 -5.20 -0.73 -2.15
CA GLU A 97 -6.58 -0.73 -1.67
C GLU A 97 -7.29 0.61 -1.94
N GLN A 98 -6.56 1.72 -1.93
CA GLN A 98 -7.10 3.04 -2.26
C GLN A 98 -7.36 3.19 -3.77
N HIS A 99 -6.41 2.83 -4.62
CA HIS A 99 -6.42 3.19 -6.04
C HIS A 99 -6.85 2.05 -6.98
N TYR A 100 -6.61 0.80 -6.57
CA TYR A 100 -6.85 -0.42 -7.35
C TYR A 100 -7.39 -1.55 -6.45
N PRO A 101 -8.55 -1.35 -5.78
CA PRO A 101 -9.00 -2.23 -4.71
C PRO A 101 -9.06 -3.70 -5.13
N GLY A 102 -8.42 -4.56 -4.35
CA GLY A 102 -8.33 -6.00 -4.59
C GLY A 102 -7.24 -6.44 -5.57
N LEU A 103 -6.64 -5.53 -6.35
CA LEU A 103 -5.54 -5.88 -7.27
C LEU A 103 -4.31 -6.34 -6.48
N ASN A 104 -3.85 -7.57 -6.73
CA ASN A 104 -2.65 -8.17 -6.12
C ASN A 104 -2.64 -8.17 -4.58
N ARG A 105 -3.78 -8.03 -3.90
CA ARG A 105 -3.89 -8.02 -2.43
C ARG A 105 -3.19 -9.23 -1.80
N ALA A 106 -3.45 -10.42 -2.34
CA ALA A 106 -2.85 -11.66 -1.84
C ALA A 106 -1.31 -11.62 -1.91
N ASN A 107 -0.73 -11.01 -2.96
CA ASN A 107 0.71 -10.86 -3.10
C ASN A 107 1.27 -10.03 -1.94
N TRP A 108 0.67 -8.87 -1.64
CA TRP A 108 1.08 -8.04 -0.51
C TRP A 108 1.00 -8.77 0.83
N TYR A 109 -0.04 -9.57 1.05
CA TYR A 109 -0.17 -10.36 2.28
C TYR A 109 0.96 -11.39 2.37
N ARG A 110 1.28 -12.07 1.26
CA ARG A 110 2.36 -13.06 1.20
C ARG A 110 3.74 -12.42 1.40
N ASP A 111 4.00 -11.26 0.80
CA ASP A 111 5.25 -10.51 0.96
C ASP A 111 5.43 -10.01 2.41
N ILE A 112 4.37 -9.50 3.04
CA ILE A 112 4.39 -9.11 4.46
C ILE A 112 4.73 -10.32 5.35
N ALA A 113 4.11 -11.47 5.08
CA ALA A 113 4.41 -12.72 5.79
C ALA A 113 5.86 -13.19 5.56
N GLU A 114 6.37 -13.13 4.33
CA GLU A 114 7.78 -13.44 4.03
C GLU A 114 8.72 -12.59 4.88
N ILE A 115 8.46 -11.28 4.96
CA ILE A 115 9.30 -10.35 5.72
C ILE A 115 9.30 -10.73 7.20
N TYR A 116 8.15 -11.07 7.80
CA TYR A 116 8.10 -11.55 9.19
C TYR A 116 8.87 -12.86 9.38
N LEU A 117 8.72 -13.83 8.47
CA LEU A 117 9.42 -15.11 8.52
C LEU A 117 10.95 -14.92 8.47
N GLN A 118 11.44 -14.07 7.56
CA GLN A 118 12.87 -13.76 7.43
C GLN A 118 13.41 -12.94 8.60
N ALA A 119 12.59 -12.08 9.21
CA ALA A 119 12.91 -11.38 10.45
C ALA A 119 12.96 -12.32 11.67
N GLY A 120 12.54 -13.58 11.52
CA GLY A 120 12.46 -14.57 12.60
C GLY A 120 11.20 -14.48 13.45
N ALA A 121 10.26 -13.61 13.09
CA ALA A 121 8.93 -13.51 13.71
C ALA A 121 8.01 -14.61 13.12
N LEU A 122 8.35 -15.87 13.44
CA LEU A 122 7.73 -17.04 12.82
C LEU A 122 6.22 -17.10 13.04
N ASP A 123 5.76 -16.81 14.26
CA ASP A 123 4.33 -16.82 14.59
C ASP A 123 3.53 -15.82 13.72
N ASP A 124 4.04 -14.60 13.55
CA ASP A 124 3.36 -13.54 12.81
C ASP A 124 3.24 -13.87 11.31
N GLY A 125 4.35 -14.32 10.70
CA GLY A 125 4.37 -14.70 9.30
C GLY A 125 3.48 -15.90 8.98
N LEU A 126 3.50 -16.93 9.84
CA LEU A 126 2.63 -18.10 9.69
C LEU A 126 1.15 -17.77 9.93
N ALA A 127 0.84 -16.88 10.87
CA ALA A 127 -0.53 -16.45 11.12
C ALA A 127 -1.11 -15.70 9.91
N ILE A 128 -0.32 -14.84 9.25
CA ILE A 128 -0.75 -14.18 8.00
C ILE A 128 -0.94 -15.20 6.87
N MET A 129 -0.03 -16.17 6.73
CA MET A 129 -0.20 -17.24 5.72
C MET A 129 -1.43 -18.11 5.98
N ALA A 130 -1.74 -18.38 7.25
CA ALA A 130 -2.98 -19.05 7.62
C ALA A 130 -4.20 -18.24 7.18
N ARG A 131 -4.16 -16.91 7.32
CA ARG A 131 -5.24 -16.03 6.83
C ARG A 131 -5.34 -16.01 5.30
N CYS A 132 -4.22 -16.07 4.57
CA CYS A 132 -4.26 -16.23 3.10
C CYS A 132 -4.99 -17.51 2.70
N LEU A 133 -4.64 -18.64 3.32
CA LEU A 133 -5.30 -19.93 3.07
C LEU A 133 -6.75 -19.99 3.59
N GLU A 134 -7.08 -19.29 4.67
CA GLU A 134 -8.47 -19.16 5.13
C GLU A 134 -9.31 -18.38 4.13
N ALA A 135 -8.75 -17.34 3.52
CA ALA A 135 -9.40 -16.54 2.49
C ALA A 135 -9.56 -17.30 1.17
N GLU A 136 -8.49 -17.97 0.73
CA GLU A 136 -8.47 -18.76 -0.51
C GLU A 136 -7.71 -20.08 -0.30
N PRO A 137 -8.39 -21.16 0.14
CA PRO A 137 -7.74 -22.43 0.48
C PRO A 137 -7.06 -23.16 -0.69
N ASP A 138 -7.48 -22.84 -1.91
CA ASP A 138 -6.97 -23.40 -3.17
C ASP A 138 -6.01 -22.44 -3.90
N ASP A 139 -5.60 -21.32 -3.27
CA ASP A 139 -4.62 -20.41 -3.87
C ASP A 139 -3.22 -21.05 -3.95
N THR A 140 -2.91 -21.56 -5.14
CA THR A 140 -1.64 -22.25 -5.39
C THR A 140 -0.42 -21.34 -5.21
N TRP A 141 -0.57 -20.04 -5.43
CA TRP A 141 0.52 -19.08 -5.17
C TRP A 141 0.85 -18.97 -3.68
N THR A 142 -0.13 -19.13 -2.79
CA THR A 142 0.12 -19.20 -1.35
C THR A 142 0.93 -20.44 -0.98
N TYR A 143 0.61 -21.62 -1.54
CA TYR A 143 1.43 -22.82 -1.32
C TYR A 143 2.84 -22.69 -1.91
N ASN A 144 2.96 -22.09 -3.10
CA ASN A 144 4.26 -21.81 -3.70
C ASN A 144 5.11 -20.90 -2.80
N SER A 145 4.53 -19.80 -2.32
CA SER A 145 5.19 -18.90 -1.36
C SER A 145 5.62 -19.62 -0.09
N LEU A 146 4.76 -20.47 0.50
CA LEU A 146 5.13 -21.28 1.66
C LEU A 146 6.31 -22.22 1.37
N GLY A 147 6.33 -22.85 0.19
CA GLY A 147 7.42 -23.71 -0.23
C GLY A 147 8.76 -22.98 -0.36
N ILE A 148 8.74 -21.70 -0.77
CA ILE A 148 9.93 -20.86 -0.90
C ILE A 148 10.37 -20.32 0.47
N PHE A 149 9.44 -19.75 1.25
CA PHE A 149 9.77 -18.95 2.43
C PHE A 149 10.07 -19.77 3.67
N LEU A 150 9.38 -20.90 3.87
CA LEU A 150 9.51 -21.70 5.09
C LEU A 150 10.89 -22.34 5.24
N PRO A 151 11.52 -22.91 4.20
CA PRO A 151 12.88 -23.42 4.32
C PRO A 151 13.89 -22.35 4.74
N ASP A 152 13.80 -21.14 4.18
CA ASP A 152 14.67 -20.02 4.55
C ASP A 152 14.43 -19.52 5.98
N ALA A 153 13.22 -19.70 6.52
CA ALA A 153 12.91 -19.46 7.91
C ALA A 153 13.38 -20.58 8.86
N GLY A 154 13.92 -21.69 8.34
CA GLY A 154 14.32 -22.88 9.10
C GLY A 154 13.17 -23.81 9.47
N LEU A 155 12.07 -23.75 8.71
CA LEU A 155 10.84 -24.52 8.90
C LEU A 155 10.63 -25.55 7.78
N SER A 156 11.71 -26.17 7.29
CA SER A 156 11.69 -27.08 6.13
C SER A 156 10.75 -28.27 6.31
N ASP A 157 10.63 -28.84 7.52
CA ASP A 157 9.66 -29.93 7.79
C ASP A 157 8.21 -29.47 7.57
N LEU A 158 7.89 -28.24 7.97
CA LEU A 158 6.56 -27.66 7.75
C LEU A 158 6.35 -27.39 6.26
N ALA A 159 7.36 -26.90 5.54
CA ALA A 159 7.30 -26.70 4.10
C ALA A 159 6.96 -27.99 3.35
N VAL A 160 7.59 -29.10 3.71
CA VAL A 160 7.28 -30.43 3.15
C VAL A 160 5.82 -30.80 3.43
N GLU A 161 5.35 -30.62 4.67
CA GLU A 161 3.95 -30.86 5.04
C GLU A 161 2.98 -30.04 4.18
N MET A 162 3.24 -28.73 4.00
CA MET A 162 2.37 -27.85 3.19
C MET A 162 2.36 -28.25 1.71
N LEU A 163 3.53 -28.56 1.15
CA LEU A 163 3.69 -28.90 -0.27
C LEU A 163 3.12 -30.28 -0.61
N ASP A 164 3.26 -31.26 0.27
CA ASP A 164 2.58 -32.56 0.15
C ASP A 164 1.05 -32.35 0.03
N ARG A 165 0.47 -31.47 0.87
CA ARG A 165 -0.96 -31.14 0.81
C ARG A 165 -1.37 -30.40 -0.44
N ALA A 166 -0.57 -29.42 -0.88
CA ALA A 166 -0.84 -28.68 -2.11
C ALA A 166 -0.92 -29.62 -3.33
N LEU A 167 0.07 -30.52 -3.45
CA LEU A 167 0.17 -31.46 -4.56
C LEU A 167 -0.94 -32.53 -4.54
N GLU A 168 -1.44 -32.92 -3.36
CA GLU A 168 -2.64 -33.76 -3.24
C GLU A 168 -3.88 -33.11 -3.86
N ARG A 169 -3.99 -31.77 -3.83
CA ARG A 169 -5.17 -31.01 -4.30
C ARG A 169 -5.07 -30.59 -5.77
N ILE A 170 -3.89 -30.19 -6.23
CA ILE A 170 -3.66 -29.71 -7.62
C ILE A 170 -3.79 -30.85 -8.65
N ALA A 171 -3.66 -32.11 -8.21
CA ALA A 171 -3.78 -33.29 -9.07
C ALA A 171 -5.12 -33.40 -9.83
N GLU A 172 -6.14 -32.59 -9.52
CA GLU A 172 -7.41 -32.54 -10.24
C GLU A 172 -7.47 -31.47 -11.36
N GLU A 173 -6.85 -30.28 -11.21
CA GLU A 173 -6.73 -29.24 -12.25
C GLU A 173 -5.47 -28.35 -12.02
N ASP A 174 -4.55 -28.28 -13.00
CA ASP A 174 -3.34 -27.42 -12.96
C ASP A 174 -3.32 -26.38 -14.11
N PRO A 175 -4.18 -25.35 -14.06
CA PRO A 175 -4.30 -24.35 -15.13
C PRO A 175 -3.03 -23.48 -15.27
N GLU A 176 -2.28 -23.30 -14.18
CA GLU A 176 -1.08 -22.47 -14.14
C GLU A 176 0.22 -23.25 -14.39
N LYS A 177 0.14 -24.58 -14.52
CA LYS A 177 1.29 -25.49 -14.70
C LYS A 177 2.31 -25.41 -13.56
N ILE A 178 1.82 -25.17 -12.36
CA ILE A 178 2.65 -24.92 -11.17
C ILE A 178 3.01 -26.22 -10.44
N GLN A 179 2.41 -27.36 -10.80
CA GLN A 179 2.71 -28.66 -10.19
C GLN A 179 4.21 -28.98 -10.22
N GLU A 180 4.87 -28.82 -11.38
CA GLU A 180 6.31 -29.09 -11.53
C GLU A 180 7.17 -28.22 -10.59
N GLN A 181 6.77 -26.96 -10.42
CA GLN A 181 7.44 -26.03 -9.51
C GLN A 181 7.24 -26.45 -8.05
N LEU A 182 6.04 -26.84 -7.65
CA LEU A 182 5.78 -27.32 -6.28
C LEU A 182 6.49 -28.64 -5.99
N GLU A 183 6.58 -29.57 -6.95
CA GLU A 183 7.37 -30.80 -6.82
C GLU A 183 8.86 -30.49 -6.64
N THR A 184 9.38 -29.50 -7.36
CA THR A 184 10.76 -29.03 -7.22
C THR A 184 11.00 -28.47 -5.82
N LEU A 185 10.14 -27.55 -5.36
CA LEU A 185 10.21 -26.98 -4.01
C LEU A 185 10.09 -28.06 -2.93
N GLN A 186 9.27 -29.10 -3.15
CA GLN A 186 9.11 -30.20 -2.21
C GLN A 186 10.39 -31.00 -2.06
N VAL A 187 11.08 -31.30 -3.16
CA VAL A 187 12.37 -31.99 -3.13
C VAL A 187 13.41 -31.15 -2.39
N GLU A 188 13.52 -29.86 -2.72
CA GLU A 188 14.45 -28.94 -2.06
C GLU A 188 14.17 -28.82 -0.55
N ALA A 189 12.89 -28.71 -0.17
CA ALA A 189 12.47 -28.67 1.23
C ALA A 189 12.81 -29.96 1.98
N ARG A 190 12.64 -31.15 1.36
CA ARG A 190 13.02 -32.44 1.95
C ARG A 190 14.52 -32.57 2.15
N GLU A 191 15.32 -32.10 1.19
CA GLU A 191 16.78 -32.10 1.31
C GLU A 191 17.24 -31.19 2.46
N ARG A 192 16.67 -29.99 2.57
CA ARG A 192 16.97 -29.05 3.66
C ARG A 192 16.49 -29.61 5.01
N ALA A 193 15.31 -30.21 5.08
CA ALA A 193 14.80 -30.87 6.28
C ALA A 193 15.72 -31.99 6.80
N ALA A 194 16.36 -32.74 5.91
CA ALA A 194 17.30 -33.80 6.31
C ALA A 194 18.64 -33.27 6.85
N GLY A 195 19.04 -32.06 6.45
CA GLY A 195 20.35 -31.47 6.77
C GLY A 195 20.33 -30.34 7.82
N GLU A 196 19.19 -29.69 8.02
CA GLU A 196 19.06 -28.48 8.84
C GLU A 196 18.35 -28.76 10.17
N LYS A 197 18.63 -27.90 11.17
CA LYS A 197 17.91 -27.94 12.43
C LYS A 197 16.55 -27.27 12.26
N ASN A 198 15.48 -28.04 12.38
CA ASN A 198 14.12 -27.53 12.32
C ASN A 198 13.81 -26.59 13.52
N ARG A 199 13.17 -25.46 13.21
CA ARG A 199 12.70 -24.43 14.15
C ARG A 199 11.21 -24.56 14.50
N LEU A 200 10.52 -25.60 14.04
CA LEU A 200 9.08 -25.79 14.26
C LEU A 200 8.66 -25.73 15.74
N ALA A 201 9.53 -26.17 16.65
CA ALA A 201 9.28 -26.10 18.10
C ALA A 201 9.31 -24.66 18.67
N GLU A 202 9.81 -23.68 17.91
CA GLU A 202 9.78 -22.26 18.26
C GLU A 202 8.42 -21.62 17.94
N VAL A 203 7.61 -22.25 17.07
CA VAL A 203 6.29 -21.76 16.67
C VAL A 203 5.25 -22.17 17.72
N LYS A 204 4.35 -21.26 18.06
CA LYS A 204 3.27 -21.55 19.00
C LYS A 204 2.31 -22.61 18.45
N PRO A 205 1.81 -23.52 19.30
CA PRO A 205 0.90 -24.59 18.86
C PRO A 205 -0.38 -24.08 18.18
N ASP A 206 -0.98 -23.01 18.69
CA ASP A 206 -2.22 -22.44 18.18
C ASP A 206 -2.07 -21.86 16.77
N VAL A 207 -0.92 -21.26 16.46
CA VAL A 207 -0.59 -20.78 15.10
C VAL A 207 -0.47 -21.94 14.12
N LEU A 208 0.24 -23.01 14.50
CA LEU A 208 0.37 -24.21 13.67
C LEU A 208 -0.98 -24.92 13.46
N GLU A 209 -1.79 -25.00 14.52
CA GLU A 209 -3.12 -25.59 14.45
C GLU A 209 -4.01 -24.80 13.49
N ARG A 210 -4.00 -23.46 13.55
CA ARG A 210 -4.76 -22.61 12.64
C ARG A 210 -4.31 -22.79 11.19
N LEU A 211 -3.00 -22.75 10.93
CA LEU A 211 -2.46 -22.96 9.58
C LEU A 211 -2.86 -24.34 9.01
N ARG A 212 -2.74 -25.39 9.83
CA ARG A 212 -3.14 -26.75 9.43
C ARG A 212 -4.64 -26.92 9.23
N ALA A 213 -5.45 -26.19 9.99
CA ALA A 213 -6.89 -26.15 9.79
C ALA A 213 -7.24 -25.43 8.48
N ALA A 214 -6.57 -24.31 8.17
CA ALA A 214 -6.75 -23.55 6.94
C ALA A 214 -6.50 -24.42 5.70
N MET A 215 -5.44 -25.24 5.70
CA MET A 215 -5.14 -26.19 4.62
C MET A 215 -6.23 -27.25 4.37
N GLN A 216 -7.07 -27.54 5.37
CA GLN A 216 -8.14 -28.54 5.26
C GLN A 216 -9.44 -27.93 4.73
N LEU A 217 -9.53 -26.61 4.59
CA LEU A 217 -10.72 -25.95 4.07
C LEU A 217 -10.92 -26.28 2.60
N SER A 218 -12.15 -26.60 2.21
CA SER A 218 -12.54 -26.88 0.82
C SER A 218 -12.96 -25.63 0.05
N SER A 219 -13.22 -24.53 0.74
CA SER A 219 -13.60 -23.25 0.14
C SER A 219 -13.37 -22.13 1.14
N GLY A 220 -13.03 -20.94 0.63
CA GLY A 220 -12.89 -19.74 1.45
C GLY A 220 -14.24 -19.20 1.95
N PRO A 221 -14.23 -18.09 2.71
CA PRO A 221 -15.44 -17.36 3.04
C PRO A 221 -16.18 -16.88 1.77
N PRO A 222 -17.51 -16.70 1.84
CA PRO A 222 -18.27 -16.11 0.73
C PRO A 222 -17.78 -14.70 0.39
N GLU A 223 -17.92 -14.30 -0.88
CA GLU A 223 -17.61 -12.94 -1.35
C GLU A 223 -18.42 -11.85 -0.63
N GLY A 224 -17.95 -10.60 -0.75
CA GLY A 224 -18.59 -9.41 -0.16
C GLY A 224 -18.20 -9.18 1.31
N MET A 225 -19.14 -8.72 2.13
CA MET A 225 -18.91 -8.47 3.57
C MET A 225 -18.38 -9.69 4.33
N ASN A 226 -18.72 -10.90 3.87
CA ASN A 226 -18.29 -12.13 4.52
C ASN A 226 -16.84 -12.52 4.19
N ALA A 227 -16.17 -11.81 3.28
CA ALA A 227 -14.79 -12.09 2.88
C ALA A 227 -13.74 -11.62 3.91
N TYR A 228 -14.18 -11.01 5.02
CA TYR A 228 -13.31 -10.67 6.14
C TYR A 228 -13.32 -11.79 7.17
N LEU A 229 -12.13 -12.15 7.65
CA LEU A 229 -11.97 -13.25 8.60
C LEU A 229 -12.00 -12.73 10.04
N PRO A 230 -12.49 -13.54 11.00
CA PRO A 230 -12.42 -13.21 12.41
C PRO A 230 -11.02 -12.83 12.90
N PRO A 231 -10.93 -11.89 13.85
CA PRO A 231 -12.02 -11.15 14.52
C PRO A 231 -12.42 -9.83 13.81
N VAL A 232 -11.85 -9.53 12.65
CA VAL A 232 -12.06 -8.24 11.95
C VAL A 232 -13.50 -8.12 11.42
N ASP A 233 -14.13 -9.24 11.06
CA ASP A 233 -15.55 -9.31 10.67
C ASP A 233 -16.51 -8.82 11.77
N GLY A 234 -16.12 -8.95 13.03
CA GLY A 234 -16.89 -8.44 14.17
C GLY A 234 -17.14 -6.93 14.11
N LEU A 235 -16.25 -6.18 13.43
CA LEU A 235 -16.36 -4.72 13.32
C LEU A 235 -17.59 -4.26 12.53
N PHE A 236 -18.18 -5.11 11.70
CA PHE A 236 -19.41 -4.79 10.95
C PHE A 236 -20.65 -4.64 11.82
N PHE A 237 -20.62 -5.24 13.01
CA PHE A 237 -21.78 -5.30 13.91
C PHE A 237 -21.72 -4.25 15.02
N LEU A 238 -20.69 -3.41 15.02
CA LEU A 238 -20.52 -2.33 15.99
C LEU A 238 -21.24 -1.06 15.54
N ASP A 239 -21.80 -0.33 16.50
CA ASP A 239 -22.20 1.06 16.32
C ASP A 239 -20.98 2.00 16.39
N GLU A 240 -21.18 3.32 16.33
CA GLU A 240 -20.10 4.31 16.36
C GLU A 240 -19.28 4.30 17.67
N ASP A 241 -19.88 3.88 18.79
CA ASP A 241 -19.22 3.86 20.10
C ASP A 241 -18.18 2.73 20.21
N GLY A 242 -18.36 1.67 19.42
CA GLY A 242 -17.45 0.53 19.33
C GLY A 242 -17.54 -0.43 20.53
N ASP A 243 -16.64 -1.42 20.57
CA ASP A 243 -16.55 -2.38 21.68
C ASP A 243 -15.07 -2.61 22.07
N GLU A 244 -14.70 -2.12 23.25
CA GLU A 244 -13.34 -2.27 23.78
C GLU A 244 -12.94 -3.74 24.02
N THR A 245 -13.90 -4.64 24.20
CA THR A 245 -13.63 -6.08 24.31
C THR A 245 -13.15 -6.62 22.97
N LEU A 246 -13.89 -6.33 21.89
CA LEU A 246 -13.50 -6.73 20.53
C LEU A 246 -12.20 -6.03 20.10
N TYR A 247 -12.04 -4.75 20.42
CA TYR A 247 -10.78 -4.05 20.19
C TYR A 247 -9.62 -4.70 20.92
N GLY A 248 -9.80 -5.11 22.18
CA GLY A 248 -8.81 -5.87 22.93
C GLY A 248 -8.44 -7.19 22.25
N GLN A 249 -9.42 -7.90 21.68
CA GLN A 249 -9.19 -9.15 20.95
C GLN A 249 -8.40 -8.93 19.65
N ILE A 250 -8.74 -7.90 18.88
CA ILE A 250 -8.02 -7.51 17.67
C ILE A 250 -6.59 -7.07 18.01
N MET A 251 -6.43 -6.18 18.99
CA MET A 251 -5.13 -5.68 19.41
C MET A 251 -4.23 -6.78 20.00
N ALA A 252 -4.81 -7.82 20.61
CA ALA A 252 -4.04 -8.97 21.09
C ALA A 252 -3.39 -9.80 19.97
N GLN A 253 -3.93 -9.76 18.75
CA GLN A 253 -3.29 -10.35 17.56
C GLN A 253 -2.26 -9.40 16.92
N GLY A 254 -2.27 -8.12 17.31
CA GLY A 254 -1.24 -7.16 17.00
C GLY A 254 -0.97 -7.00 15.50
N LYS A 255 0.30 -7.20 15.13
CA LYS A 255 0.84 -6.94 13.79
C LYS A 255 0.17 -7.77 12.69
N VAL A 256 -0.32 -8.97 13.03
CA VAL A 256 -0.96 -9.92 12.10
C VAL A 256 -2.19 -9.31 11.41
N LEU A 257 -2.92 -8.43 12.11
CA LEU A 257 -4.17 -7.85 11.60
C LEU A 257 -4.00 -6.51 10.89
N ALA A 258 -2.77 -5.96 10.80
CA ALA A 258 -2.54 -4.72 10.08
C ALA A 258 -3.00 -4.79 8.60
N PRO A 259 -2.73 -5.87 7.83
CA PRO A 259 -3.19 -5.98 6.44
C PRO A 259 -4.73 -5.95 6.30
N ASP A 260 -5.45 -6.65 7.18
CA ASP A 260 -6.91 -6.70 7.15
C ASP A 260 -7.55 -5.36 7.53
N LEU A 261 -6.97 -4.68 8.53
CA LEU A 261 -7.45 -3.37 8.95
C LEU A 261 -7.17 -2.30 7.88
N ILE A 262 -6.04 -2.39 7.16
CA ILE A 262 -5.76 -1.53 6.00
C ILE A 262 -6.81 -1.76 4.92
N ARG A 263 -7.04 -3.02 4.53
CA ARG A 263 -8.08 -3.39 3.56
C ARG A 263 -9.44 -2.82 3.97
N LEU A 264 -9.85 -3.07 5.22
CA LEU A 264 -11.15 -2.63 5.74
C LEU A 264 -11.31 -1.11 5.71
N ALA A 265 -10.26 -0.35 6.03
CA ALA A 265 -10.32 1.10 6.06
C ALA A 265 -10.57 1.73 4.67
N PHE A 266 -10.13 1.08 3.60
CA PHE A 266 -10.28 1.56 2.22
C PHE A 266 -11.44 0.89 1.45
N ASP A 267 -12.22 0.01 2.08
CA ASP A 267 -13.32 -0.69 1.42
C ASP A 267 -14.51 0.25 1.14
N GLU A 268 -14.65 0.64 -0.13
CA GLU A 268 -15.72 1.54 -0.57
C GLU A 268 -17.13 0.93 -0.38
N ALA A 269 -17.27 -0.40 -0.42
CA ALA A 269 -18.56 -1.05 -0.22
C ALA A 269 -19.10 -0.86 1.20
N LEU A 270 -18.23 -0.48 2.13
CA LEU A 270 -18.52 -0.31 3.54
C LEU A 270 -18.62 1.17 3.97
N ARG A 271 -18.51 2.13 3.03
CA ARG A 271 -18.47 3.58 3.32
C ARG A 271 -19.57 4.07 4.26
N GLU A 272 -20.77 3.53 4.13
CA GLU A 272 -21.95 3.92 4.92
C GLU A 272 -22.05 3.16 6.26
N THR A 273 -20.98 2.51 6.71
CA THR A 273 -20.91 1.74 7.96
C THR A 273 -19.85 2.29 8.92
N PRO A 274 -20.02 2.14 10.26
CA PRO A 274 -19.00 2.52 11.23
C PRO A 274 -17.69 1.73 11.14
N ALA A 275 -17.67 0.59 10.43
CA ALA A 275 -16.55 -0.36 10.41
C ALA A 275 -15.23 0.27 9.94
N LEU A 276 -15.28 1.22 8.99
CA LEU A 276 -14.10 1.94 8.51
C LEU A 276 -13.48 2.78 9.62
N GLY A 277 -14.32 3.48 10.39
CA GLY A 277 -13.91 4.30 11.52
C GLY A 277 -13.23 3.45 12.59
N HIS A 278 -13.78 2.26 12.84
CA HIS A 278 -13.20 1.28 13.77
C HIS A 278 -11.84 0.77 13.27
N ALA A 279 -11.73 0.44 11.99
CA ALA A 279 -10.47 0.02 11.39
C ALA A 279 -9.38 1.08 11.51
N VAL A 280 -9.72 2.35 11.21
CA VAL A 280 -8.79 3.48 11.34
C VAL A 280 -8.41 3.70 12.81
N ALA A 281 -9.36 3.58 13.75
CA ALA A 281 -9.07 3.69 15.18
C ALA A 281 -8.10 2.60 15.67
N LEU A 282 -8.27 1.37 15.21
CA LEU A 282 -7.38 0.25 15.53
C LEU A 282 -6.00 0.41 14.88
N LEU A 283 -5.92 0.87 13.62
CA LEU A 283 -4.66 1.19 12.97
C LEU A 283 -3.88 2.30 13.70
N ARG A 284 -4.57 3.30 14.27
CA ARG A 284 -3.92 4.30 15.14
C ARG A 284 -3.32 3.68 16.40
N ARG A 285 -4.03 2.73 17.03
CA ARG A 285 -3.53 2.01 18.21
C ARG A 285 -2.33 1.14 17.82
N LEU A 286 -2.43 0.36 16.75
CA LEU A 286 -1.32 -0.46 16.23
C LEU A 286 -0.10 0.38 15.86
N LYS A 287 -0.28 1.56 15.26
CA LYS A 287 0.84 2.47 14.93
C LYS A 287 1.65 2.86 16.17
N ALA A 288 1.05 2.94 17.36
CA ALA A 288 1.81 3.22 18.58
C ALA A 288 2.83 2.10 18.91
N GLU A 289 2.54 0.85 18.51
CA GLU A 289 3.40 -0.32 18.67
C GLU A 289 4.28 -0.59 17.44
N MET A 290 3.81 -0.21 16.25
CA MET A 290 4.42 -0.40 14.93
C MET A 290 4.86 0.94 14.32
N ALA A 291 5.59 1.74 15.09
CA ALA A 291 5.89 3.12 14.72
C ALA A 291 6.68 3.26 13.42
N ILE A 292 7.53 2.27 13.09
CA ILE A 292 8.32 2.26 11.85
C ILE A 292 7.48 1.67 10.72
N GLU A 293 6.86 0.52 10.97
CA GLU A 293 6.14 -0.29 9.97
C GLU A 293 4.85 0.39 9.48
N LEU A 294 4.30 1.35 10.21
CA LEU A 294 3.12 2.13 9.80
C LEU A 294 3.46 3.62 9.60
N ALA A 295 4.74 3.97 9.44
CA ALA A 295 5.18 5.36 9.33
C ALA A 295 4.58 6.09 8.11
N GLU A 296 4.49 5.45 6.95
CA GLU A 296 3.95 6.06 5.73
C GLU A 296 2.42 6.26 5.79
N LEU A 297 1.73 5.50 6.66
CA LEU A 297 0.30 5.68 6.93
C LEU A 297 0.05 6.79 7.96
N ALA A 298 1.08 7.24 8.68
CA ALA A 298 0.94 8.16 9.80
C ALA A 298 0.24 9.48 9.46
N PRO A 299 0.56 10.17 8.34
CA PRO A 299 -0.12 11.42 7.98
C PRO A 299 -1.61 11.19 7.73
N TRP A 300 -1.97 10.13 7.00
CA TRP A 300 -3.36 9.75 6.76
C TRP A 300 -4.11 9.43 8.06
N LEU A 301 -3.55 8.57 8.91
CA LEU A 301 -4.17 8.19 10.18
C LEU A 301 -4.43 9.41 11.08
N ALA A 302 -3.59 10.44 11.03
CA ALA A 302 -3.82 11.67 11.79
C ALA A 302 -5.01 12.52 11.28
N ARG A 303 -5.43 12.34 10.02
CA ARG A 303 -6.47 13.13 9.35
C ARG A 303 -7.78 12.36 9.13
N ALA A 304 -7.73 11.03 9.12
CA ALA A 304 -8.85 10.15 8.79
C ALA A 304 -9.96 10.11 9.87
N HIS A 305 -10.70 11.20 10.02
CA HIS A 305 -11.82 11.32 10.95
C HIS A 305 -13.11 11.61 10.18
N GLY A 306 -14.27 11.20 10.71
CA GLY A 306 -15.56 11.42 10.02
C GLY A 306 -15.60 10.79 8.62
N ASP A 307 -16.16 11.50 7.64
CA ASP A 307 -16.28 11.08 6.24
C ASP A 307 -14.99 11.37 5.44
N TRP A 308 -13.84 10.99 6.00
CA TRP A 308 -12.53 11.28 5.41
C TRP A 308 -12.35 10.70 4.01
N GLN A 309 -13.08 9.62 3.66
CA GLN A 309 -13.02 9.05 2.31
C GLN A 309 -13.53 10.05 1.26
N ARG A 310 -14.61 10.78 1.53
CA ARG A 310 -15.08 11.84 0.63
C ARG A 310 -14.25 13.11 0.75
N GLU A 311 -13.82 13.45 1.96
CA GLU A 311 -13.15 14.72 2.24
C GLU A 311 -11.67 14.75 1.85
N LEU A 312 -10.97 13.61 1.86
CA LEU A 312 -9.53 13.53 1.60
C LEU A 312 -9.19 12.86 0.27
N LEU A 313 -9.89 11.78 -0.11
CA LEU A 313 -9.49 10.95 -1.26
C LEU A 313 -9.86 11.58 -2.60
N THR A 314 -8.90 11.56 -3.51
CA THR A 314 -9.03 11.97 -4.91
C THR A 314 -8.17 11.06 -5.76
N GLN A 315 -8.55 10.85 -7.02
CA GLN A 315 -7.82 9.98 -7.94
C GLN A 315 -6.44 10.53 -8.29
N ARG A 316 -6.31 11.86 -8.36
CA ARG A 316 -5.12 12.54 -8.91
C ARG A 316 -4.13 13.07 -7.86
N ALA A 317 -4.47 12.98 -6.57
CA ALA A 317 -3.64 13.54 -5.52
C ALA A 317 -3.47 12.58 -4.33
N GLY A 318 -2.21 12.35 -3.99
CA GLY A 318 -1.78 11.59 -2.82
C GLY A 318 -1.75 10.08 -3.03
N LYS A 319 -0.67 9.46 -2.54
CA LYS A 319 -0.50 8.00 -2.62
C LYS A 319 -1.36 7.30 -1.58
N ILE A 320 -1.37 7.79 -0.34
CA ILE A 320 -2.12 7.20 0.78
C ILE A 320 -2.87 8.30 1.53
N GLY A 321 -4.20 8.16 1.61
CA GLY A 321 -5.08 8.98 2.43
C GLY A 321 -5.37 10.39 1.93
N GLY A 322 -4.88 10.75 0.74
CA GLY A 322 -5.21 12.02 0.06
C GLY A 322 -4.81 13.29 0.82
N TYR A 323 -5.48 14.39 0.51
CA TYR A 323 -5.18 15.74 1.01
C TYR A 323 -6.45 16.51 1.32
N THR A 324 -6.43 17.37 2.34
CA THR A 324 -7.50 18.33 2.61
C THR A 324 -7.62 19.38 1.50
N THR A 325 -8.74 20.10 1.45
CA THR A 325 -8.93 21.18 0.45
C THR A 325 -7.88 22.28 0.60
N ASP A 326 -7.51 22.64 1.84
CA ASP A 326 -6.48 23.65 2.10
C ASP A 326 -5.08 23.19 1.66
N GLU A 327 -4.75 21.91 1.86
CA GLU A 327 -3.48 21.35 1.38
C GLU A 327 -3.41 21.35 -0.15
N LEU A 328 -4.49 20.94 -0.83
CA LEU A 328 -4.55 20.97 -2.30
C LEU A 328 -4.34 22.40 -2.83
N VAL A 329 -5.01 23.40 -2.25
CA VAL A 329 -4.86 24.80 -2.66
C VAL A 329 -3.44 25.30 -2.38
N ALA A 330 -2.87 24.98 -1.22
CA ALA A 330 -1.52 25.39 -0.85
C ALA A 330 -0.47 24.80 -1.81
N ILE A 331 -0.58 23.52 -2.16
CA ILE A 331 0.32 22.87 -3.13
C ILE A 331 0.12 23.47 -4.52
N ALA A 332 -1.11 23.64 -4.99
CA ALA A 332 -1.40 24.25 -6.28
C ALA A 332 -0.84 25.68 -6.39
N ALA A 333 -0.84 26.43 -5.29
CA ALA A 333 -0.31 27.77 -5.22
C ALA A 333 1.24 27.81 -5.24
N ASP A 334 1.91 26.85 -4.63
CA ASP A 334 3.35 26.95 -4.43
C ASP A 334 4.13 26.66 -5.72
N THR A 335 4.76 27.70 -6.27
CA THR A 335 5.49 27.68 -7.55
C THR A 335 6.78 26.86 -7.51
N ASP A 336 7.23 26.44 -6.31
CA ASP A 336 8.36 25.52 -6.19
C ASP A 336 7.97 24.06 -6.53
N TYR A 337 6.67 23.74 -6.60
CA TYR A 337 6.20 22.47 -7.13
C TYR A 337 6.23 22.44 -8.65
N HIS A 338 6.46 21.25 -9.18
CA HIS A 338 6.38 20.97 -10.61
C HIS A 338 4.97 21.29 -11.14
N LEU A 339 4.91 21.77 -12.38
CA LEU A 339 3.66 22.15 -13.06
C LEU A 339 2.63 21.02 -12.99
N LEU A 340 3.02 19.77 -13.31
CA LEU A 340 2.11 18.63 -13.29
C LEU A 340 1.54 18.38 -11.90
N SER A 341 2.38 18.40 -10.86
CA SER A 341 1.92 18.19 -9.49
C SER A 341 0.87 19.24 -9.11
N ARG A 342 1.08 20.50 -9.48
CA ARG A 342 0.14 21.60 -9.22
C ARG A 342 -1.15 21.46 -10.01
N THR A 343 -1.10 21.06 -11.28
CA THR A 343 -2.31 20.84 -12.09
C THR A 343 -3.12 19.65 -11.58
N GLU A 344 -2.46 18.58 -11.11
CA GLU A 344 -3.17 17.45 -10.50
C GLU A 344 -3.88 17.85 -9.20
N MET A 345 -3.35 18.82 -8.43
CA MET A 345 -4.07 19.34 -7.27
C MET A 345 -5.34 20.12 -7.66
N VAL A 346 -5.30 20.85 -8.78
CA VAL A 346 -6.49 21.54 -9.32
C VAL A 346 -7.52 20.53 -9.82
N ALA A 347 -7.08 19.48 -10.51
CA ALA A 347 -7.95 18.37 -10.93
C ALA A 347 -8.59 17.66 -9.72
N ALA A 348 -7.83 17.47 -8.63
CA ALA A 348 -8.32 16.92 -7.38
C ALA A 348 -9.34 17.85 -6.69
N LEU A 349 -9.15 19.17 -6.73
CA LEU A 349 -10.12 20.14 -6.24
C LEU A 349 -11.43 20.08 -7.06
N ARG A 350 -11.34 19.96 -8.39
CA ARG A 350 -12.51 19.75 -9.26
C ARG A 350 -13.26 18.47 -8.90
N GLU A 351 -12.55 17.36 -8.78
CA GLU A 351 -13.11 16.06 -8.39
C GLU A 351 -13.83 16.16 -7.03
N ARG A 352 -13.21 16.83 -6.05
CA ARG A 352 -13.82 17.05 -4.74
C ARG A 352 -15.08 17.89 -4.80
N ALA A 353 -15.10 18.96 -5.59
CA ALA A 353 -16.29 19.78 -5.77
C ALA A 353 -17.46 19.00 -6.42
N GLN A 354 -17.17 17.98 -7.21
CA GLN A 354 -18.17 17.06 -7.77
C GLN A 354 -18.66 16.05 -6.72
N LYS A 355 -17.74 15.47 -5.94
CA LYS A 355 -18.05 14.49 -4.89
C LYS A 355 -18.74 15.08 -3.66
N CYS A 356 -18.41 16.32 -3.32
CA CYS A 356 -18.87 17.05 -2.13
C CYS A 356 -19.49 18.40 -2.55
N PRO A 357 -20.76 18.41 -3.02
CA PRO A 357 -21.41 19.62 -3.55
C PRO A 357 -21.43 20.80 -2.57
N GLU A 358 -21.48 20.53 -1.27
CA GLU A 358 -21.41 21.52 -0.20
C GLU A 358 -20.05 22.26 -0.12
N GLN A 359 -18.97 21.65 -0.63
CA GLN A 359 -17.66 22.30 -0.72
C GLN A 359 -17.48 23.10 -2.02
N ARG A 360 -18.37 22.94 -3.00
CA ARG A 360 -18.21 23.53 -4.35
C ARG A 360 -17.99 25.04 -4.31
N GLU A 361 -18.83 25.78 -3.58
CA GLU A 361 -18.73 27.25 -3.51
C GLU A 361 -17.36 27.70 -2.96
N ARG A 362 -16.90 27.05 -1.89
CA ARG A 362 -15.57 27.30 -1.32
C ARG A 362 -14.46 27.00 -2.34
N ILE A 363 -14.48 25.83 -2.96
CA ILE A 363 -13.45 25.40 -3.91
C ILE A 363 -13.37 26.36 -5.11
N VAL A 364 -14.52 26.76 -5.65
CA VAL A 364 -14.60 27.75 -6.74
C VAL A 364 -13.97 29.09 -6.32
N GLN A 365 -14.20 29.54 -5.08
CA GLN A 365 -13.60 30.77 -4.57
C GLN A 365 -12.08 30.65 -4.35
N GLU A 366 -11.58 29.49 -3.92
CA GLU A 366 -10.14 29.23 -3.82
C GLU A 366 -9.46 29.20 -5.20
N MET A 367 -10.07 28.53 -6.18
CA MET A 367 -9.60 28.52 -7.57
C MET A 367 -9.58 29.93 -8.17
N ARG A 368 -10.55 30.80 -7.83
CA ARG A 368 -10.52 32.21 -8.20
C ARG A 368 -9.34 32.96 -7.58
N THR A 369 -9.02 32.65 -6.33
CA THR A 369 -7.88 33.27 -5.64
C THR A 369 -6.58 32.87 -6.34
N LEU A 370 -6.45 31.60 -6.76
CA LEU A 370 -5.33 31.14 -7.59
C LEU A 370 -5.23 31.87 -8.94
N LEU A 371 -6.34 32.16 -9.59
CA LEU A 371 -6.37 32.91 -10.87
C LEU A 371 -6.01 34.40 -10.74
N THR A 372 -6.23 35.01 -9.58
CA THR A 372 -6.15 36.46 -9.39
C THR A 372 -4.96 36.91 -8.55
N ARG A 373 -4.15 35.97 -8.08
CA ARG A 373 -2.93 36.26 -7.33
C ARG A 373 -1.87 36.96 -8.21
N PRO A 374 -0.93 37.71 -7.61
CA PRO A 374 0.10 38.42 -8.37
C PRO A 374 0.89 37.53 -9.32
N GLU A 375 1.26 36.33 -8.86
CA GLU A 375 2.07 35.37 -9.62
C GLU A 375 1.37 34.88 -10.89
N ALA A 376 0.03 34.86 -10.92
CA ALA A 376 -0.74 34.40 -12.08
C ALA A 376 -0.53 35.24 -13.36
N TYR A 377 0.08 36.42 -13.23
CA TYR A 377 0.38 37.32 -14.35
C TYR A 377 1.85 37.23 -14.82
N GLU A 378 2.65 36.38 -14.20
CA GLU A 378 4.02 36.11 -14.60
C GLU A 378 4.07 35.11 -15.77
N ALA A 379 5.08 35.23 -16.64
CA ALA A 379 5.13 34.46 -17.89
C ALA A 379 5.37 32.95 -17.67
N ASP A 380 6.00 32.57 -16.57
CA ASP A 380 6.22 31.18 -16.17
C ASP A 380 4.95 30.49 -15.63
N GLU A 381 3.95 31.26 -15.22
CA GLU A 381 2.66 30.76 -14.71
C GLU A 381 1.60 30.56 -15.80
N GLU A 382 1.82 31.03 -17.04
CA GLU A 382 0.84 31.01 -18.14
C GLU A 382 0.26 29.60 -18.38
N ALA A 383 1.11 28.58 -18.35
CA ALA A 383 0.68 27.19 -18.55
C ALA A 383 -0.23 26.71 -17.41
N PHE A 384 0.16 26.95 -16.15
CA PHE A 384 -0.64 26.56 -14.98
C PHE A 384 -2.01 27.24 -15.01
N ILE A 385 -2.04 28.55 -15.29
CA ILE A 385 -3.29 29.32 -15.38
C ILE A 385 -4.18 28.81 -16.53
N GLY A 386 -3.59 28.45 -17.66
CA GLY A 386 -4.32 27.81 -18.75
C GLY A 386 -5.06 26.54 -18.32
N PHE A 387 -4.38 25.63 -17.61
CA PHE A 387 -5.01 24.42 -17.07
C PHE A 387 -6.08 24.73 -16.01
N LEU A 388 -5.81 25.66 -15.10
CA LEU A 388 -6.76 26.08 -14.08
C LEU A 388 -8.06 26.64 -14.69
N ILE A 389 -7.98 27.41 -15.78
CA ILE A 389 -9.15 27.90 -16.50
C ILE A 389 -9.96 26.74 -17.08
N ILE A 390 -9.31 25.74 -17.69
CA ILE A 390 -9.98 24.55 -18.24
C ILE A 390 -10.76 23.82 -17.14
N ASP A 391 -10.15 23.57 -15.98
CA ASP A 391 -10.83 22.90 -14.87
C ASP A 391 -12.02 23.71 -14.33
N ILE A 392 -11.90 25.03 -14.26
CA ILE A 392 -12.99 25.94 -13.89
C ILE A 392 -14.14 25.91 -14.91
N GLU A 393 -13.82 25.87 -16.21
CA GLU A 393 -14.81 25.73 -17.29
C GLU A 393 -15.58 24.40 -17.16
N ASP A 394 -14.86 23.31 -16.94
CA ASP A 394 -15.43 21.97 -16.74
C ASP A 394 -16.35 21.90 -15.51
N MET A 395 -16.04 22.66 -14.45
CA MET A 395 -16.90 22.80 -13.27
C MET A 395 -18.18 23.61 -13.52
N GLY A 396 -18.30 24.24 -14.69
CA GLY A 396 -19.39 25.13 -15.03
C GLY A 396 -19.51 26.34 -14.11
N ALA A 397 -18.40 26.76 -13.47
CA ALA A 397 -18.35 27.85 -12.51
C ALA A 397 -18.39 29.22 -13.22
N LYS A 398 -19.48 29.46 -13.94
CA LYS A 398 -19.70 30.68 -14.72
C LYS A 398 -19.68 31.94 -13.85
N GLU A 399 -19.96 31.81 -12.56
CA GLU A 399 -19.80 32.87 -11.55
C GLU A 399 -18.38 33.45 -11.43
N LEU A 400 -17.36 32.77 -11.98
CA LEU A 400 -15.98 33.27 -12.01
C LEU A 400 -15.64 34.15 -13.21
N TYR A 401 -16.50 34.18 -14.23
CA TYR A 401 -16.32 35.02 -15.41
C TYR A 401 -16.98 36.39 -15.21
N PRO A 402 -16.34 37.49 -15.65
CA PRO A 402 -16.93 38.83 -15.58
C PRO A 402 -18.27 38.98 -16.30
#